data_AF-A0A2N6QHV6-F1
#
_entry.id   AF-A0A2N6QHV6-F1
#
_cell.length_a   1.000
_cell.length_b   1.000
_cell.length_c   1.000
_cell.angle_alpha   90.00
_cell.angle_beta   90.00
_cell.angle_gamma   90.00
#
_symmetry.space_group_name_H-M   'P 1'
#
loop_
_entity.id
_entity.type
_entity.pdbx_description
1 polymer ?
#
loop_
_entity_poly.entity_id
_entity_poly.type
_entity_poly.pdbx_seq_one_letter_code
_entity_poly.pdbx_strand_id
1 'polypeptide(L)'
;MLVGQRGQHNLEVYYFDDDLLAITEVGFKDFEIKNADILDYSQLKRVTLKKGFFFRKMLVESKDNESLQYKTSRTLLTDFNNKNFNAFIKGEKERVIYENGQFV
;
A
#
# COMPACT_ATOMS: atom_id res chain seq x y z
N MET A 1 -6.21 -0.21 -5.50
CA MET A 1 -6.16 0.47 -4.18
C MET A 1 -5.56 -0.44 -3.12
N LEU A 2 -4.63 0.04 -2.31
CA LEU A 2 -4.00 -0.69 -1.19
C LEU A 2 -4.05 0.19 0.06
N VAL A 3 -4.22 -0.40 1.24
CA VAL A 3 -4.23 0.36 2.50
C VAL A 3 -3.08 -0.11 3.36
N GLY A 4 -2.27 0.83 3.82
CA GLY A 4 -1.18 0.62 4.75
C GLY A 4 -1.41 1.40 6.04
N GLN A 5 -0.96 0.84 7.17
CA GLN A 5 -0.82 1.59 8.41
C GLN A 5 0.63 1.49 8.89
N ARG A 6 1.18 2.62 9.35
CA ARG A 6 2.48 2.67 10.04
C ARG A 6 2.23 2.83 11.53
N GLY A 7 2.65 1.86 12.34
CA GLY A 7 2.45 1.94 13.79
C GLY A 7 0.97 2.15 14.19
N GLN A 8 0.72 3.08 15.11
CA GLN A 8 -0.63 3.53 15.50
C GLN A 8 -1.00 4.88 14.85
N HIS A 9 -0.39 5.21 13.70
CA HIS A 9 -0.70 6.42 12.96
C HIS A 9 -1.95 6.25 12.08
N ASN A 10 -2.28 7.32 11.35
CA ASN A 10 -3.34 7.34 10.35
C ASN A 10 -3.13 6.26 9.28
N LEU A 11 -4.22 5.95 8.58
CA LEU A 11 -4.21 5.02 7.46
C LEU A 11 -3.73 5.75 6.20
N GLU A 12 -2.85 5.11 5.46
CA GLU A 12 -2.42 5.58 4.14
C GLU A 12 -3.10 4.70 3.09
N VAL A 13 -3.96 5.31 2.26
CA VAL A 13 -4.66 4.66 1.17
C VAL A 13 -3.95 5.00 -0.14
N TYR A 14 -3.35 3.99 -0.74
CA TYR A 14 -2.66 4.09 -2.01
C TYR A 14 -3.59 3.73 -3.17
N TYR A 15 -3.69 4.65 -4.12
CA TYR A 15 -4.33 4.44 -5.42
C TYR A 15 -3.22 4.28 -6.46
N PHE A 16 -3.15 3.07 -6.98
CA PHE A 16 -2.20 2.63 -7.98
C PHE A 16 -2.97 2.46 -9.29
N ASP A 17 -2.62 3.27 -10.28
CA ASP A 17 -3.08 3.20 -11.67
C ASP A 17 -1.87 3.42 -12.60
N ASP A 18 -2.01 3.09 -13.88
CA ASP A 18 -0.89 3.07 -14.84
C ASP A 18 -0.14 4.42 -14.89
N ASP A 19 -0.89 5.53 -14.85
CA ASP A 19 -0.33 6.89 -14.94
C ASP A 19 -0.50 7.71 -13.65
N LEU A 20 -1.12 7.14 -12.61
CA LEU A 20 -1.42 7.84 -11.36
C LEU A 20 -1.01 7.04 -10.12
N LEU A 21 -0.16 7.66 -9.29
CA LEU A 21 0.06 7.27 -7.91
C LEU A 21 -0.52 8.35 -7.00
N ALA A 22 -1.60 8.04 -6.30
CA ALA A 22 -2.16 8.94 -5.29
C ALA A 22 -2.15 8.28 -3.91
N ILE A 23 -1.96 9.10 -2.90
CA ILE A 23 -2.03 8.70 -1.50
C ILE A 23 -3.03 9.58 -0.77
N THR A 24 -3.87 8.97 0.05
CA THR A 24 -4.79 9.68 0.94
C THR A 24 -4.52 9.25 2.37
N GLU A 25 -4.25 10.22 3.24
CA GLU A 25 -4.13 10.00 4.67
C GLU A 25 -5.50 10.13 5.33
N VAL A 26 -5.94 9.05 5.98
CA VAL A 26 -7.25 8.95 6.62
C VAL A 26 -7.06 8.73 8.12
N GLY A 27 -7.70 9.56 8.92
CA GLY A 27 -7.65 9.47 10.37
C GLY A 27 -8.13 8.09 10.86
N PHE A 28 -7.31 7.43 11.68
CA PHE A 28 -7.63 6.05 12.11
C PHE A 28 -8.87 5.98 13.02
N LYS A 29 -9.15 7.06 13.77
CA LYS A 29 -10.23 7.11 14.76
C LYS A 29 -11.54 7.68 14.20
N ASP A 30 -11.43 8.72 13.38
CA ASP A 30 -12.55 9.52 12.88
C ASP A 30 -12.86 9.26 11.40
N PHE A 31 -11.98 8.56 10.69
CA PHE A 31 -12.07 8.28 9.25
C PHE A 31 -12.15 9.55 8.39
N GLU A 32 -11.72 10.69 8.91
CA GLU A 32 -11.64 11.92 8.14
C GLU A 32 -10.41 11.94 7.25
N ILE A 33 -10.55 12.47 6.03
CA ILE A 33 -9.42 12.72 5.14
C ILE A 33 -8.61 13.87 5.75
N LYS A 34 -7.36 13.58 6.10
CA LYS A 34 -6.43 14.57 6.66
C LYS A 34 -5.57 15.21 5.56
N ASN A 35 -5.17 14.41 4.58
CA ASN A 35 -4.38 14.87 3.44
C ASN A 35 -4.61 13.99 2.20
N ALA A 36 -4.36 14.53 1.02
CA ALA A 36 -4.35 13.79 -0.24
C ALA A 36 -3.30 14.37 -1.18
N ASP A 37 -2.38 13.52 -1.64
CA ASP A 37 -1.26 13.91 -2.50
C ASP A 37 -1.19 13.01 -3.74
N ILE A 38 -0.73 13.58 -4.85
CA ILE A 38 -0.28 12.83 -6.02
C ILE A 38 1.23 12.67 -5.89
N LEU A 39 1.70 11.43 -5.89
CA LEU A 39 3.10 11.10 -5.78
C LEU A 39 3.69 10.91 -7.18
N ASP A 40 4.97 11.27 -7.31
CA ASP A 40 5.73 11.02 -8.52
C ASP A 40 6.26 9.57 -8.54
N TYR A 41 5.78 8.77 -9.49
CA TYR A 41 6.29 7.42 -9.74
C TYR A 41 7.80 7.37 -9.99
N SER A 42 8.40 8.46 -10.47
CA SER A 42 9.83 8.55 -10.71
C SER A 42 10.66 8.36 -9.44
N GLN A 43 10.08 8.63 -8.26
CA GLN A 43 10.73 8.46 -6.96
C GLN A 43 10.62 7.02 -6.44
N LEU A 44 9.71 6.23 -7.01
CA LEU A 44 9.41 4.87 -6.57
C LEU A 44 10.27 3.85 -7.33
N LYS A 45 10.97 2.99 -6.59
CA LYS A 45 11.79 1.93 -7.14
C LYS A 45 11.03 0.62 -7.21
N ARG A 46 10.38 0.22 -6.11
CA ARG A 46 9.72 -1.08 -5.99
C ARG A 46 8.59 -1.04 -4.96
N VAL A 47 7.52 -1.79 -5.23
CA VAL A 47 6.47 -2.10 -4.25
C VAL A 47 6.29 -3.61 -4.12
N THR A 48 6.41 -4.11 -2.89
CA THR A 48 6.28 -5.54 -2.58
C THR A 48 5.13 -5.76 -1.61
N LEU A 49 4.26 -6.71 -1.94
CA LEU A 49 3.21 -7.18 -1.05
C LEU A 49 3.63 -8.50 -0.41
N LYS A 50 3.33 -8.65 0.89
CA LYS A 50 3.57 -9.90 1.63
C LYS A 50 2.34 -10.29 2.43
N LYS A 51 1.89 -11.52 2.24
CA LYS A 51 0.82 -12.15 3.01
C LYS A 51 1.41 -12.78 4.27
N GLY A 52 1.32 -12.07 5.38
CA GLY A 52 1.61 -12.62 6.71
C GLY A 52 0.41 -13.32 7.33
N PHE A 53 0.65 -14.02 8.43
CA PHE A 53 -0.38 -14.79 9.13
C PHE A 53 -1.45 -13.89 9.74
N PHE A 54 -1.04 -12.91 10.57
CA PHE A 54 -1.92 -11.92 11.22
C PHE A 54 -2.04 -10.59 10.47
N PHE A 55 -0.99 -10.22 9.73
CA PHE A 55 -0.90 -8.94 9.04
C PHE A 55 -0.54 -9.14 7.58
N ARG A 56 -1.10 -8.30 6.71
CA ARG A 56 -0.55 -8.06 5.38
C ARG A 56 0.48 -6.96 5.48
N LYS A 57 1.53 -7.05 4.67
CA LYS A 57 2.56 -6.03 4.59
C LYS A 57 2.64 -5.49 3.19
N MET A 58 2.89 -4.19 3.10
CA MET A 58 3.32 -3.51 1.88
C MET A 58 4.65 -2.83 2.19
N LEU A 59 5.63 -3.10 1.34
CA LEU A 59 6.94 -2.46 1.39
C LEU A 59 7.04 -1.54 0.18
N VAL A 60 7.34 -0.28 0.41
CA VAL A 60 7.52 0.75 -0.60
C VAL A 60 8.98 1.18 -0.55
N GLU A 61 9.72 0.96 -1.62
CA GLU A 61 11.14 1.31 -1.74
C GLU A 61 11.30 2.50 -2.69
N SER A 62 11.99 3.56 -2.24
CA SER A 62 12.34 4.70 -3.08
C SER A 62 13.64 4.47 -3.84
N LYS A 63 13.91 5.28 -4.88
CA LYS A 63 15.18 5.24 -5.62
C LYS A 63 16.38 5.63 -4.76
N ASP A 64 16.17 6.44 -3.73
CA ASP A 64 17.20 6.82 -2.75
C ASP A 64 17.48 5.73 -1.70
N ASN A 65 16.93 4.53 -1.90
CA ASN A 65 17.02 3.36 -1.01
C ASN A 65 16.39 3.57 0.37
N GLU A 66 15.48 4.54 0.51
CA GLU A 66 14.59 4.58 1.67
C GLU A 66 13.51 3.50 1.51
N SER A 67 13.12 2.87 2.61
CA SER A 67 12.06 1.86 2.60
C SER A 67 11.04 2.12 3.69
N LEU A 68 9.77 2.13 3.28
CA LEU A 68 8.63 2.29 4.15
C LEU A 68 7.86 0.97 4.24
N GLN A 69 7.67 0.48 5.46
CA GLN A 69 6.92 -0.73 5.72
C GLN A 69 5.57 -0.41 6.35
N TYR A 70 4.52 -0.85 5.69
CA TYR A 70 3.15 -0.75 6.11
C TYR A 70 2.65 -2.11 6.58
N LYS A 71 1.83 -2.12 7.63
CA LYS A 71 1.17 -3.31 8.15
C LYS A 71 -0.32 -3.06 8.26
N THR A 72 -1.11 -4.02 7.81
CA THR A 72 -2.57 -3.91 7.87
C THR A 72 -3.11 -5.19 8.49
N SER A 73 -3.79 -5.06 9.63
CA SER A 73 -4.38 -6.20 10.33
C SER A 73 -5.42 -6.87 9.45
N ARG A 74 -5.40 -8.20 9.36
CA ARG A 74 -6.42 -8.94 8.61
C ARG A 74 -7.82 -8.80 9.22
N THR A 75 -7.91 -8.44 10.50
CA THR A 75 -9.16 -8.26 11.24
C THR A 75 -9.80 -6.89 11.03
N LEU A 76 -9.00 -5.87 10.67
CA LEU A 76 -9.47 -4.49 10.44
C LEU A 76 -9.99 -4.27 9.01
N LEU A 77 -10.01 -5.31 8.18
CA LEU A 77 -10.27 -5.18 6.76
C LEU A 77 -11.62 -5.76 6.37
N THR A 78 -12.47 -4.89 5.83
CA THR A 78 -13.69 -5.24 5.10
C THR A 78 -13.36 -6.03 3.84
N ASP A 79 -14.36 -6.73 3.28
CA ASP A 79 -14.23 -7.54 2.05
C ASP A 79 -13.62 -6.77 0.87
N PHE A 80 -13.83 -5.44 0.84
CA PHE A 80 -13.33 -4.57 -0.21
C PHE A 80 -11.79 -4.52 -0.27
N ASN A 81 -11.10 -4.35 0.87
CA ASN A 81 -9.64 -4.34 0.88
C ASN A 81 -9.09 -5.76 0.62
N ASN A 82 -9.79 -6.78 1.10
CA ASN A 82 -9.43 -8.18 0.82
C ASN A 82 -9.41 -8.48 -0.67
N LYS A 83 -10.42 -8.06 -1.42
CA LYS A 83 -10.50 -8.25 -2.86
C LYS A 83 -9.34 -7.56 -3.58
N ASN A 84 -9.07 -6.30 -3.26
CA ASN A 84 -8.00 -5.53 -3.89
C ASN A 84 -6.61 -6.11 -3.61
N PHE A 85 -6.27 -6.36 -2.34
CA PHE A 85 -4.98 -6.94 -2.00
C PHE A 85 -4.77 -8.31 -2.65
N ASN A 86 -5.81 -9.15 -2.65
CA ASN A 86 -5.73 -10.49 -3.26
C ASN A 86 -5.55 -10.41 -4.78
N ALA A 87 -6.16 -9.42 -5.45
CA ALA A 87 -5.96 -9.20 -6.89
C ALA A 87 -4.50 -8.84 -7.21
N PHE A 88 -3.86 -8.00 -6.39
CA PHE A 88 -2.46 -7.63 -6.57
C PHE A 88 -1.49 -8.77 -6.25
N ILE A 89 -1.70 -9.53 -5.17
CA ILE A 89 -0.76 -10.58 -4.76
C ILE A 89 -0.94 -11.91 -5.53
N LYS A 90 -2.05 -12.07 -6.28
CA LYS A 90 -2.33 -13.24 -7.15
C LYS A 90 -2.15 -14.61 -6.47
N GLY A 91 -2.49 -14.69 -5.17
CA GLY A 91 -2.40 -15.93 -4.39
C GLY A 91 -1.00 -16.25 -3.84
N GLU A 92 0.02 -15.48 -4.19
CA GLU A 92 1.39 -15.67 -3.72
C GLU A 92 1.55 -15.27 -2.25
N LYS A 93 2.60 -15.80 -1.60
CA LYS A 93 2.97 -15.41 -0.23
C LYS A 93 3.63 -14.03 -0.21
N GLU A 94 4.37 -13.71 -1.26
CA GLU A 94 5.09 -12.44 -1.44
C GLU A 94 5.18 -12.18 -2.94
N ARG A 95 4.85 -10.95 -3.37
CA ARG A 95 4.83 -10.57 -4.79
C ARG A 95 5.28 -9.12 -4.95
N VAL A 96 6.19 -8.88 -5.89
CA VAL A 96 6.49 -7.53 -6.38
C VAL A 96 5.38 -7.13 -7.34
N ILE A 97 4.74 -5.99 -7.08
CA ILE A 97 3.59 -5.53 -7.89
C ILE A 97 3.95 -4.33 -8.75
N TYR A 98 5.03 -3.63 -8.41
CA TYR A 98 5.55 -2.49 -9.15
C TYR A 98 7.07 -2.51 -9.04
N GLU A 99 7.75 -2.29 -10.16
CA GLU A 99 9.20 -2.20 -10.22
C GLU A 99 9.64 -1.34 -11.41
N ASN A 100 10.58 -0.42 -11.15
CA ASN A 100 11.26 0.37 -12.19
C ASN A 100 10.33 1.09 -13.18
N GLY A 101 9.21 1.65 -12.72
CA GLY A 101 8.31 2.44 -13.58
C GLY A 101 7.06 1.72 -14.08
N GLN A 102 6.86 0.44 -13.73
CA GLN A 102 5.77 -0.35 -14.29
C GLN A 102 5.19 -1.37 -13.30
N PHE A 103 3.91 -1.70 -13.48
CA PHE A 103 3.24 -2.80 -12.78
C PHE A 103 3.64 -4.18 -13.32
N VAL A 104 3.62 -5.18 -12.43
CA VAL A 104 4.00 -6.59 -12.72
C VAL A 104 2.84 -7.56 -12.53
#